data_AF-A0A3C0MBY7-F1
#
_entry.id   AF-A0A3C0MBY7-F1
#
_cell.length_a   1.000
_cell.length_b   1.000
_cell.length_c   1.000
_cell.angle_alpha   90.00
_cell.angle_beta   90.00
_cell.angle_gamma   90.00
#
_symmetry.space_group_name_H-M   'P 1'
#
loop_
_entity.id
_entity.type
_entity.pdbx_description
1 polymer ?
#
loop_
_entity_poly.entity_id
_entity_poly.type
_entity_poly.pdbx_seq_one_letter_code
_entity_poly.pdbx_strand_id
1 'polypeptide(L)'
;LPMTVVAADGLNVQPVETDEFQIGVAETYDVVVTPTRARAFALVAESIDRSGQVVATLAPEAGLVATAPLLRERPTLTHRDMGMDMASMDHGAMGHGAMAGMDHGSMAGMDHSAMPSMDHGAMEMPASVPQGHDHKMGVGVDNVAMVQVSRIDEPGLGLENVPHRALRYSQLRSLT
;
A
#
# COMPACT_ATOMS: atom_id res chain seq x y z
N LEU A 1 13.46 -17.71 2.49
CA LEU A 1 12.82 -19.04 2.47
C LEU A 1 11.37 -18.72 2.17
N PRO A 2 10.84 -19.10 1.00
CA PRO A 2 9.50 -18.73 0.63
C PRO A 2 8.46 -19.34 1.57
N MET A 3 7.38 -18.60 1.74
CA MET A 3 6.13 -18.99 2.38
C MET A 3 5.10 -19.26 1.29
N THR A 4 4.26 -20.27 1.46
CA THR A 4 3.08 -20.48 0.60
C THR A 4 1.83 -20.32 1.41
N VAL A 5 1.06 -19.26 1.17
CA VAL A 5 -0.24 -19.02 1.81
C VAL A 5 -1.26 -19.97 1.20
N VAL A 6 -1.97 -20.72 2.05
CA VAL A 6 -2.96 -21.73 1.62
C VAL A 6 -4.34 -21.53 2.24
N ALA A 7 -4.46 -20.75 3.32
CA ALA A 7 -5.74 -20.28 3.83
C ALA A 7 -5.62 -18.84 4.37
N ALA A 8 -6.72 -18.11 4.31
CA ALA A 8 -6.89 -16.79 4.92
C ALA A 8 -8.29 -16.71 5.54
N ASP A 9 -8.39 -16.26 6.79
CA ASP A 9 -9.64 -16.08 7.55
C ASP A 9 -10.57 -17.30 7.56
N GLY A 10 -9.96 -18.48 7.71
CA GLY A 10 -10.68 -19.76 7.77
C GLY A 10 -11.17 -20.28 6.40
N LEU A 11 -10.82 -19.61 5.30
CA LEU A 11 -11.13 -20.06 3.93
C LEU A 11 -9.86 -20.55 3.24
N ASN A 12 -9.95 -21.72 2.59
CA ASN A 12 -8.90 -22.22 1.72
C ASN A 12 -8.76 -21.31 0.50
N VAL A 13 -7.53 -20.94 0.17
CA VAL A 13 -7.21 -20.12 -1.00
C VAL A 13 -6.37 -20.91 -2.00
N GLN A 14 -6.36 -20.43 -3.24
CA GLN A 14 -5.36 -20.87 -4.22
C GLN A 14 -3.97 -20.56 -3.67
N PRO A 15 -3.02 -21.53 -3.68
CA PRO A 15 -1.70 -21.32 -3.09
C PRO A 15 -0.96 -20.10 -3.67
N VAL A 16 -0.50 -19.19 -2.81
CA VAL A 16 0.28 -18.01 -3.21
C VAL A 16 1.65 -18.05 -2.56
N GLU A 17 2.71 -18.10 -3.36
CA GLU A 17 4.08 -18.01 -2.87
C GLU A 17 4.45 -16.54 -2.57
N THR A 18 4.90 -16.27 -1.35
CA THR A 18 5.29 -14.93 -0.86
C THR A 18 6.50 -15.02 0.07
N ASP A 19 7.17 -13.90 0.33
CA ASP A 19 8.29 -13.81 1.28
C ASP A 19 7.95 -12.94 2.51
N GLU A 20 7.00 -12.00 2.37
CA GLU A 20 6.48 -11.13 3.42
C GLU A 20 4.99 -10.85 3.17
N PHE A 21 4.22 -10.53 4.22
CA PHE A 21 2.86 -10.00 4.08
C PHE A 21 2.48 -9.20 5.33
N GLN A 22 1.57 -8.24 5.17
CA GLN A 22 0.96 -7.54 6.30
C GLN A 22 -0.25 -8.34 6.80
N ILE A 23 -0.41 -8.33 8.12
CA ILE A 23 -1.52 -8.97 8.81
C ILE A 23 -2.07 -8.01 9.86
N GLY A 24 -3.38 -7.77 9.79
CA GLY A 24 -4.15 -6.95 10.71
C GLY A 24 -4.61 -7.71 11.94
N VAL A 25 -5.20 -6.98 12.88
CA VAL A 25 -5.82 -7.58 14.07
C VAL A 25 -6.99 -8.46 13.63
N ALA A 26 -7.04 -9.68 14.19
CA ALA A 26 -8.05 -10.70 13.95
C ALA A 26 -8.01 -11.40 12.57
N GLU A 27 -7.08 -11.02 11.69
CA GLU A 27 -6.80 -11.82 10.50
C GLU A 27 -6.06 -13.11 10.88
N THR A 28 -6.28 -14.17 10.09
CA THR A 28 -5.59 -15.46 10.25
C THR A 28 -5.09 -15.96 8.91
N TYR A 29 -3.89 -16.54 8.89
CA TYR A 29 -3.29 -17.11 7.69
C TYR A 29 -2.67 -18.47 8.01
N ASP A 30 -2.93 -19.45 7.15
CA ASP A 30 -2.22 -20.72 7.17
C ASP A 30 -1.15 -20.70 6.08
N VAL A 31 0.10 -20.96 6.50
CA VAL A 31 1.28 -20.84 5.65
C VAL A 31 2.12 -22.11 5.71
N VAL A 32 2.46 -22.62 4.53
CA VAL A 32 3.41 -23.73 4.38
C VAL A 32 4.81 -23.17 4.13
N VAL A 33 5.77 -23.66 4.91
CA VAL A 33 7.20 -23.40 4.70
C VAL A 33 7.94 -24.72 4.54
N THR A 34 8.90 -24.77 3.61
CA THR A 34 9.70 -25.99 3.37
C THR A 34 11.19 -25.68 3.48
N PRO A 35 11.78 -25.75 4.69
CA PRO A 35 13.21 -25.54 4.88
C PRO A 35 14.05 -26.51 4.04
N THR A 36 14.96 -25.97 3.21
CA THR A 36 15.80 -26.78 2.30
C THR A 36 17.21 -27.05 2.83
N ARG A 37 17.55 -26.50 4.01
CA ARG A 37 18.88 -26.62 4.63
C ARG A 37 18.72 -26.82 6.13
N ALA A 38 19.57 -27.65 6.74
CA ALA A 38 19.62 -27.87 8.18
C ALA A 38 20.29 -26.68 8.89
N ARG A 39 19.58 -25.56 9.02
CA ARG A 39 20.02 -24.35 9.74
C ARG A 39 18.83 -23.65 10.38
N ALA A 40 19.11 -22.71 11.28
CA ALA A 40 18.10 -21.81 11.83
C ALA A 40 17.58 -20.81 10.77
N PHE A 41 16.27 -20.60 10.74
CA PHE A 41 15.59 -19.56 9.96
C PHE A 41 14.82 -18.65 10.91
N ALA A 42 14.91 -17.33 10.68
CA ALA A 42 14.14 -16.35 11.44
C ALA A 42 12.74 -16.24 10.83
N LEU A 43 11.71 -16.35 11.68
CA LEU A 43 10.36 -15.90 11.40
C LEU A 43 10.17 -14.57 12.12
N VAL A 44 9.98 -13.50 11.36
CA VAL A 44 10.07 -12.13 11.87
C VAL A 44 8.71 -11.46 11.72
N ALA A 45 8.24 -10.84 12.80
CA ALA A 45 7.09 -9.96 12.79
C ALA A 45 7.55 -8.56 13.22
N GLU A 46 7.65 -7.65 12.25
CA GLU A 46 7.97 -6.24 12.49
C GLU A 46 6.66 -5.45 12.67
N SER A 47 6.62 -4.48 13.58
CA SER A 47 5.46 -3.60 13.70
C SER A 47 5.36 -2.70 12.46
N ILE A 48 4.13 -2.37 12.04
CA ILE A 48 3.91 -1.57 10.81
C ILE A 48 4.58 -0.18 10.88
N ASP A 49 4.69 0.39 12.07
CA ASP A 49 5.36 1.67 12.34
C ASP A 49 6.88 1.54 12.53
N ARG A 50 7.40 0.31 12.39
CA ARG A 50 8.80 -0.12 12.55
C ARG A 50 9.44 0.29 13.87
N SER A 51 8.64 0.40 14.93
CA SER A 51 9.13 0.68 16.28
C SER A 51 9.73 -0.55 16.97
N GLY A 52 9.44 -1.76 16.49
CA GLY A 52 10.01 -2.98 17.03
C GLY A 52 9.73 -4.21 16.17
N GLN A 53 10.32 -5.33 16.59
CA GLN A 53 10.09 -6.63 15.96
C GLN A 53 10.12 -7.76 17.00
N VAL A 54 9.43 -8.85 16.68
CA VAL A 54 9.54 -10.15 17.35
C VAL A 54 10.20 -11.12 16.38
N VAL A 55 11.12 -11.94 16.88
CA VAL A 55 11.81 -12.95 16.08
C VAL A 55 11.63 -14.31 16.73
N ALA A 56 10.97 -15.21 16.00
CA ALA A 56 10.93 -16.63 16.30
C ALA A 56 11.99 -17.37 15.47
N THR A 57 12.44 -18.52 15.97
CA THR A 57 13.42 -19.36 15.26
C THR A 57 12.79 -20.69 14.87
N LEU A 58 12.85 -21.00 13.57
CA LEU A 58 12.60 -22.34 13.04
C LEU A 58 13.97 -23.01 12.81
N ALA A 59 14.32 -24.00 13.62
CA ALA A 59 15.60 -24.69 13.57
C ALA A 59 15.45 -26.22 13.65
N PRO A 60 16.39 -26.99 13.08
CA PRO A 60 16.33 -28.46 13.10
C PRO A 60 16.62 -29.07 14.49
N GLU A 61 17.26 -28.31 15.39
CA GLU A 61 17.69 -28.78 16.71
C GLU A 61 17.47 -27.70 17.76
N ALA A 62 17.28 -28.12 19.02
CA ALA A 62 17.11 -27.21 20.14
C ALA A 62 18.38 -26.39 20.42
N GLY A 63 18.21 -25.13 20.81
CA GLY A 63 19.32 -24.22 21.14
C GLY A 63 19.92 -23.47 19.95
N LEU A 64 19.60 -23.87 18.72
CA LEU A 64 19.93 -23.06 17.53
C LEU A 64 19.02 -21.82 17.50
N VAL A 65 19.63 -20.64 17.36
CA VAL A 65 18.95 -19.35 17.33
C VAL A 65 19.25 -18.65 16.01
N ALA A 66 18.21 -18.19 15.32
CA ALA A 66 18.38 -17.40 14.10
C ALA A 66 18.85 -15.98 14.44
N THR A 67 19.71 -15.42 13.60
CA THR A 67 20.10 -14.01 13.71
C THR A 67 18.91 -13.12 13.36
N ALA A 68 18.51 -12.25 14.28
CA ALA A 68 17.49 -11.25 14.04
C ALA A 68 17.96 -10.25 12.96
N PRO A 69 17.11 -9.89 11.98
CA PRO A 69 17.44 -8.82 11.05
C PRO A 69 17.48 -7.47 11.77
N LEU A 70 18.08 -6.46 11.13
CA LEU A 70 17.99 -5.08 11.59
C LEU A 70 16.59 -4.53 11.30
N LEU A 71 16.08 -3.69 12.21
CA LEU A 71 14.85 -2.93 11.98
C LEU A 71 15.02 -2.02 10.77
N ARG A 72 13.98 -1.93 9.94
CA ARG A 72 13.98 -1.06 8.76
C ARG A 72 13.65 0.38 9.13
N GLU A 73 13.96 1.31 8.23
CA GLU A 73 13.61 2.73 8.42
C GLU A 73 12.11 2.94 8.45
N ARG A 74 11.59 3.74 9.39
CA ARG A 74 10.13 3.97 9.49
C ARG A 74 9.57 4.56 8.19
N PRO A 75 8.50 3.96 7.61
CA PRO A 75 7.92 4.49 6.38
C PRO A 75 7.32 5.88 6.65
N THR A 76 7.60 6.82 5.76
CA THR A 76 6.99 8.16 5.81
C THR A 76 5.68 8.14 5.03
N LEU A 77 4.58 8.39 5.72
CA LEU A 77 3.26 8.46 5.10
C LEU A 77 3.12 9.70 4.22
N THR A 78 2.43 9.54 3.10
CA THR A 78 2.17 10.61 2.14
C THR A 78 0.69 11.00 2.15
N HIS A 79 0.33 12.07 1.43
CA HIS A 79 -1.08 12.42 1.24
C HIS A 79 -1.91 11.27 0.62
N ARG A 80 -1.27 10.38 -0.16
CA ARG A 80 -1.89 9.16 -0.68
C ARG A 80 -2.37 8.24 0.43
N ASP A 81 -1.54 8.01 1.44
CA ASP A 81 -1.88 7.16 2.58
C ASP A 81 -2.98 7.76 3.45
N MET A 82 -3.15 9.09 3.38
CA MET A 82 -4.24 9.82 4.05
C MET A 82 -5.51 9.91 3.20
N GLY A 83 -5.54 9.35 1.98
CA GLY A 83 -6.69 9.47 1.07
C GLY A 83 -6.89 10.88 0.50
N MET A 84 -5.84 11.71 0.53
CA MET A 84 -5.82 13.10 0.09
C MET A 84 -4.94 13.32 -1.14
N ASP A 85 -4.61 12.24 -1.88
CA ASP A 85 -3.80 12.34 -3.08
C ASP A 85 -4.62 12.86 -4.26
N MET A 86 -4.47 14.16 -4.51
CA MET A 86 -5.12 14.87 -5.61
C MET A 86 -4.42 14.65 -6.95
N ALA A 87 -3.29 13.93 -7.01
CA ALA A 87 -2.58 13.69 -8.28
C ALA A 87 -3.38 12.79 -9.24
N SER A 88 -4.34 12.02 -8.72
CA SER A 88 -5.28 11.21 -9.51
C SER A 88 -6.51 11.98 -10.01
N MET A 89 -6.71 13.24 -9.57
CA MET A 89 -7.76 14.08 -10.10
C MET A 89 -7.33 14.65 -11.45
N ASP A 90 -7.99 14.20 -12.52
CA ASP A 90 -7.88 14.84 -13.83
C ASP A 90 -8.37 16.30 -13.73
N HIS A 91 -7.43 17.24 -13.69
CA HIS A 91 -7.69 18.67 -13.72
C HIS A 91 -8.43 19.12 -15.00
N GLY A 92 -8.56 18.27 -16.02
CA GLY A 92 -9.33 18.52 -17.24
C GLY A 92 -10.86 18.43 -17.06
N ALA A 93 -11.35 17.70 -16.04
CA ALA A 93 -12.79 17.53 -15.78
C ALA A 93 -13.38 18.63 -14.87
N MET A 94 -12.54 19.38 -14.17
CA MET A 94 -12.95 20.63 -13.50
C MET A 94 -13.06 21.72 -14.57
N GLY A 95 -14.19 21.74 -15.27
CA GLY A 95 -14.45 22.71 -16.33
C GLY A 95 -14.13 24.14 -15.89
N HIS A 96 -13.02 24.69 -16.41
CA HIS A 96 -12.68 26.12 -16.34
C HIS A 96 -13.65 27.00 -17.16
N GLY A 97 -14.89 26.58 -17.34
CA GLY A 97 -15.88 27.19 -18.23
C GLY A 97 -16.86 28.17 -17.56
N ALA A 98 -16.81 28.37 -16.24
CA ALA A 98 -17.89 29.10 -15.55
C ALA A 98 -17.46 30.12 -14.46
N MET A 99 -16.29 30.75 -14.60
CA MET A 99 -16.04 32.06 -13.94
C MET A 99 -15.41 33.06 -14.92
N ALA A 100 -16.09 33.28 -16.05
CA ALA A 100 -15.89 34.50 -16.83
C ALA A 100 -16.67 35.63 -16.16
N GLY A 101 -16.04 36.39 -15.27
CA GLY A 101 -16.69 37.58 -14.71
C GLY A 101 -16.17 38.12 -13.39
N MET A 102 -14.85 38.22 -13.19
CA MET A 102 -14.31 39.23 -12.28
C MET A 102 -13.09 39.89 -12.94
N ASP A 103 -13.32 41.11 -13.43
CA ASP A 103 -12.30 42.03 -13.92
C ASP A 103 -11.46 42.52 -12.74
N HIS A 104 -10.34 41.84 -12.47
CA HIS A 104 -9.30 42.36 -11.58
C HIS A 104 -8.30 43.17 -12.41
N GLY A 105 -8.71 44.39 -12.73
CA GLY A 105 -7.79 45.44 -13.17
C GLY A 105 -6.61 45.59 -12.20
N SER A 106 -5.42 45.67 -12.79
CA SER A 106 -4.17 46.23 -12.23
C SER A 106 -3.41 45.43 -11.15
N MET A 107 -2.63 44.44 -11.58
CA MET A 107 -1.25 44.29 -11.07
C MET A 107 -0.31 43.95 -12.22
N ALA A 108 0.54 44.92 -12.57
CA ALA A 108 1.62 44.75 -13.53
C ALA A 108 2.85 44.16 -12.82
N GLY A 109 3.43 43.12 -13.42
CA GLY A 109 4.83 42.77 -13.24
C GLY A 109 5.12 41.61 -12.30
N MET A 110 4.98 40.39 -12.81
CA MET A 110 5.89 39.28 -12.53
C MET A 110 5.92 38.37 -13.76
N ASP A 111 7.04 38.42 -14.48
CA ASP A 111 7.33 37.57 -15.63
C ASP A 111 7.69 36.16 -15.13
N HIS A 112 6.77 35.21 -15.34
CA HIS A 112 6.97 33.80 -14.98
C HIS A 112 7.66 32.98 -16.07
N SER A 113 8.19 33.60 -17.13
CA SER A 113 8.79 32.90 -18.28
C SER A 113 10.13 32.19 -17.98
N ALA A 114 10.70 32.36 -16.78
CA ALA A 114 12.02 31.86 -16.42
C ALA A 114 12.03 30.67 -15.42
N MET A 115 10.88 30.05 -15.13
CA MET A 115 10.86 28.81 -14.35
C MET A 115 10.97 27.61 -15.31
N PRO A 116 12.04 26.79 -15.24
CA PRO A 116 12.08 25.56 -16.00
C PRO A 116 10.89 24.70 -15.61
N SER A 117 10.06 24.36 -16.60
CA SER A 117 9.00 23.38 -16.49
C SER A 117 9.59 22.11 -15.89
N MET A 118 9.28 21.83 -14.61
CA MET A 118 9.53 20.51 -14.05
C MET A 118 8.58 19.55 -14.79
N ASP A 119 9.17 18.76 -15.68
CA ASP A 119 8.51 17.66 -16.36
C ASP A 119 8.12 16.59 -15.33
N HIS A 120 6.85 16.62 -14.91
CA HIS A 120 6.27 15.61 -14.03
C HIS A 120 5.89 14.31 -14.78
N GLY A 121 6.23 14.18 -16.07
CA GLY A 121 5.80 13.09 -16.94
C GLY A 121 6.54 11.76 -16.79
N ALA A 122 7.61 11.69 -15.99
CA ALA A 122 8.51 10.53 -15.98
C ALA A 122 8.36 9.58 -14.78
N MET A 123 7.34 9.75 -13.93
CA MET A 123 7.04 8.80 -12.85
C MET A 123 5.75 8.06 -13.21
N GLU A 124 5.87 6.88 -13.83
CA GLU A 124 4.79 5.90 -13.95
C GLU A 124 4.37 5.44 -12.54
N MET A 125 3.59 6.28 -11.86
CA MET A 125 2.82 5.85 -10.71
C MET A 125 1.58 5.16 -11.28
N PRO A 126 1.28 3.89 -10.94
CA PRO A 126 0.04 3.27 -11.35
C PRO A 126 -1.11 4.18 -10.89
N ALA A 127 -1.82 4.76 -11.84
CA ALA A 127 -2.92 5.66 -11.57
C ALA A 127 -3.97 4.90 -10.76
N SER A 128 -4.08 5.22 -9.47
CA SER A 128 -5.08 4.66 -8.59
C SER A 128 -6.44 5.20 -9.04
N VAL A 129 -7.27 4.34 -9.64
CA VAL A 129 -8.57 4.74 -10.18
C VAL A 129 -9.53 5.01 -9.01
N PRO A 130 -10.16 6.20 -8.95
CA PRO A 130 -11.19 6.47 -7.96
C PRO A 130 -12.29 5.39 -7.98
N GLN A 131 -12.59 4.82 -6.83
CA GLN A 131 -13.66 3.85 -6.63
C GLN A 131 -14.99 4.59 -6.50
N GLY A 132 -15.86 4.41 -7.48
CA GLY A 132 -17.24 4.85 -7.39
C GLY A 132 -18.00 4.08 -6.32
N HIS A 133 -18.99 4.72 -5.70
CA HIS A 133 -19.91 4.10 -4.77
C HIS A 133 -21.35 4.37 -5.24
N ASP A 134 -22.20 3.34 -5.21
CA ASP A 134 -23.63 3.48 -5.52
C ASP A 134 -24.43 3.38 -4.22
N HIS A 135 -24.69 4.53 -3.60
CA HIS A 135 -25.53 4.62 -2.41
C HIS A 135 -26.49 5.81 -2.47
N LYS A 136 -27.60 5.70 -1.74
CA LYS A 136 -28.61 6.75 -1.68
C LYS A 136 -28.11 7.93 -0.84
N MET A 137 -28.03 9.11 -1.46
CA MET A 137 -27.76 10.36 -0.76
C MET A 137 -28.96 10.77 0.10
N GLY A 138 -28.72 11.33 1.29
CA GLY A 138 -29.77 11.81 2.19
C GLY A 138 -29.24 12.33 3.52
N VAL A 139 -30.14 12.69 4.43
CA VAL A 139 -29.79 13.29 5.75
C VAL A 139 -28.97 12.38 6.67
N GLY A 140 -28.84 11.09 6.35
CA GLY A 140 -27.97 10.14 7.05
C GLY A 140 -26.53 10.09 6.52
N VAL A 141 -26.21 10.83 5.46
CA VAL A 141 -24.88 10.91 4.88
C VAL A 141 -24.24 12.23 5.31
N ASP A 142 -23.27 12.15 6.24
CA ASP A 142 -22.56 13.31 6.77
C ASP A 142 -21.44 13.79 5.82
N ASN A 143 -20.70 12.84 5.23
CA ASN A 143 -19.65 13.13 4.26
C ASN A 143 -19.45 11.95 3.30
N VAL A 144 -18.96 12.26 2.09
CA VAL A 144 -18.56 11.31 1.07
C VAL A 144 -17.12 11.62 0.69
N ALA A 145 -16.24 10.62 0.83
CA ALA A 145 -14.87 10.78 0.32
C ALA A 145 -14.90 10.99 -1.21
N MET A 146 -14.08 11.91 -1.71
CA MET A 146 -14.08 12.24 -3.15
C MET A 146 -13.03 11.44 -3.94
N VAL A 147 -12.04 10.88 -3.23
CA VAL A 147 -10.91 10.13 -3.81
C VAL A 147 -10.72 8.84 -3.03
N GLN A 148 -11.66 7.91 -3.15
CA GLN A 148 -11.47 6.55 -2.67
C GLN A 148 -10.65 5.78 -3.69
N VAL A 149 -9.64 5.06 -3.26
CA VAL A 149 -8.88 4.18 -4.16
C VAL A 149 -8.81 2.80 -3.55
N SER A 150 -8.97 1.78 -4.40
CA SER A 150 -8.76 0.41 -3.95
C SER A 150 -7.26 0.17 -3.80
N ARG A 151 -6.84 -0.25 -2.60
CA ARG A 151 -5.44 -0.61 -2.29
C ARG A 151 -5.24 -2.11 -2.16
N ILE A 152 -6.22 -2.92 -2.57
CA ILE A 152 -6.14 -4.39 -2.43
C ILE A 152 -5.02 -5.00 -3.27
N ASP A 153 -4.62 -4.32 -4.34
CA ASP A 153 -3.50 -4.73 -5.20
C ASP A 153 -2.18 -4.07 -4.80
N GLU A 154 -2.06 -3.57 -3.57
CA GLU A 154 -0.80 -3.05 -3.04
C GLU A 154 -0.17 -4.08 -2.08
N PRO A 155 1.17 -4.15 -2.00
CA PRO A 155 1.88 -5.06 -1.10
C PRO A 155 1.75 -4.69 0.39
N GLY A 156 1.12 -3.57 0.70
CA GLY A 156 1.03 -3.00 2.05
C GLY A 156 2.03 -1.89 2.30
N LEU A 157 1.78 -1.13 3.36
CA LEU A 157 2.47 0.11 3.67
C LEU A 157 3.97 -0.09 3.93
N GLY A 158 4.81 0.60 3.17
CA GLY A 158 6.27 0.51 3.30
C GLY A 158 6.89 -0.71 2.62
N LEU A 159 6.09 -1.53 1.92
CA LEU A 159 6.53 -2.71 1.17
C LEU A 159 6.59 -2.47 -0.35
N GLU A 160 6.46 -1.22 -0.80
CA GLU A 160 6.37 -0.86 -2.21
C GLU A 160 7.70 -1.05 -2.95
N ASN A 161 8.82 -0.89 -2.23
CA ASN A 161 10.17 -0.88 -2.79
C ASN A 161 11.07 -2.00 -2.25
N VAL A 162 10.47 -3.05 -1.66
CA VAL A 162 11.26 -4.19 -1.16
C VAL A 162 11.68 -5.11 -2.32
N PRO A 163 12.87 -5.72 -2.26
CA PRO A 163 13.39 -6.54 -3.37
C PRO A 163 12.77 -7.96 -3.42
N HIS A 164 12.06 -8.36 -2.38
CA HIS A 164 11.40 -9.67 -2.25
C HIS A 164 9.90 -9.56 -2.49
N ARG A 165 9.19 -10.69 -2.51
CA ARG A 165 7.75 -10.70 -2.76
C ARG A 165 6.98 -10.36 -1.50
N ALA A 166 6.10 -9.38 -1.62
CA ALA A 166 5.10 -9.06 -0.61
C ALA A 166 3.71 -9.42 -1.14
N LEU A 167 2.93 -10.15 -0.33
CA LEU A 167 1.58 -10.59 -0.69
C LEU A 167 0.67 -9.37 -0.87
N ARG A 168 -0.15 -9.40 -1.91
CA ARG A 168 -1.24 -8.44 -2.15
C ARG A 168 -2.57 -9.14 -1.89
N TYR A 169 -3.54 -8.47 -1.28
CA TYR A 169 -4.88 -9.03 -1.10
C TYR A 169 -5.52 -9.46 -2.44
N SER A 170 -5.22 -8.74 -3.51
CA SER A 170 -5.62 -9.05 -4.88
C SER A 170 -5.13 -10.40 -5.39
N GLN A 171 -4.16 -11.05 -4.73
CA GLN A 171 -3.68 -12.38 -5.09
C GLN A 171 -4.48 -13.51 -4.41
N LEU A 172 -5.18 -13.20 -3.33
CA LEU A 172 -5.99 -14.19 -2.60
C LEU A 172 -7.26 -14.49 -3.39
N ARG A 173 -7.43 -15.77 -3.75
CA ARG A 173 -8.62 -16.29 -4.41
C ARG A 173 -9.10 -17.51 -3.66
N SER A 174 -10.40 -17.57 -3.40
CA SER A 174 -11.04 -18.79 -2.91
C SER A 174 -10.62 -19.99 -3.77
N LEU A 175 -10.37 -21.12 -3.13
CA LEU A 175 -10.06 -22.36 -3.84
C LEU A 175 -11.28 -22.89 -4.64
N THR A 176 -12.49 -22.46 -4.26
CA THR A 176 -13.78 -22.82 -4.88
C THR A 176 -14.49 -21.63 -5.51
#